data_AF-A0A961NR19-F1
#
_entry.id   AF-A0A961NR19-F1
#
_cell.length_a   1.000
_cell.length_b   1.000
_cell.length_c   1.000
_cell.angle_alpha   90.00
_cell.angle_beta   90.00
_cell.angle_gamma   90.00
#
_symmetry.space_group_name_H-M   'P 1'
#
loop_
_entity.id
_entity.type
_entity.pdbx_description
1 polymer ?
#
loop_
_entity_poly.entity_id
_entity_poly.type
_entity_poly.pdbx_seq_one_letter_code
_entity_poly.pdbx_strand_id
1 'polypeptide(L)'
;MIQFQWERISDDRSRISVRTPVTAVGTLHKLATAMYVLGLDIVSGNVLSERIEGEEISQDNFVLHVPGQSGPISLNESLARLGQLMETLLQRDFSADRLLQDYNVEAPAPERLFEIAPRIRLEAVPGGHMSRLDLIAADRRGLVYHLTRVIAELDINITSAVILTTSNGMAEDTFYLQHDGTALSASLSATLISGFRGETASATPQG
;
A
#
# COMPACT_ATOMS: atom_id res chain seq x y z
N MET A 1 -0.14 19.28 -6.86
CA MET A 1 -1.15 19.32 -5.78
C MET A 1 -2.09 18.15 -6.00
N ILE A 2 -2.38 17.36 -4.97
CA ILE A 2 -3.33 16.25 -5.07
C ILE A 2 -4.77 16.76 -4.97
N GLN A 3 -5.73 16.01 -5.51
CA GLN A 3 -7.14 16.21 -5.17
C GLN A 3 -7.50 15.16 -4.12
N PHE A 4 -7.77 15.60 -2.89
CA PHE A 4 -8.17 14.74 -1.79
C PHE A 4 -9.63 15.01 -1.44
N GLN A 5 -10.44 13.96 -1.45
CA GLN A 5 -11.85 13.99 -1.07
C GLN A 5 -12.13 12.85 -0.10
N TRP A 6 -13.10 13.05 0.78
CA TRP A 6 -13.56 12.00 1.68
C TRP A 6 -15.05 12.12 1.94
N GLU A 7 -15.67 10.99 2.25
CA GLU A 7 -17.05 10.90 2.66
C GLU A 7 -17.20 9.86 3.77
N ARG A 8 -18.10 10.13 4.72
CA ARG A 8 -18.41 9.21 5.80
C ARG A 8 -19.37 8.13 5.28
N ILE A 9 -19.02 6.86 5.50
CA ILE A 9 -19.89 5.72 5.16
C ILE A 9 -20.70 5.28 6.40
N SER A 10 -20.04 5.17 7.54
CA SER A 10 -20.63 4.76 8.82
C SER A 10 -19.93 5.47 9.98
N ASP A 11 -20.23 5.07 11.22
CA ASP A 11 -19.61 5.69 12.39
C ASP A 11 -18.10 5.48 12.49
N ASP A 12 -17.62 4.36 11.95
CA ASP A 12 -16.26 3.85 12.02
C ASP A 12 -15.63 3.66 10.62
N ARG A 13 -16.30 4.09 9.54
CA ARG A 13 -15.79 3.96 8.17
C ARG A 13 -15.94 5.23 7.37
N SER A 14 -14.88 5.55 6.63
CA SER A 14 -14.87 6.65 5.67
C SER A 14 -14.26 6.19 4.35
N ARG A 15 -14.80 6.67 3.25
CA ARG A 15 -14.17 6.54 1.94
C ARG A 15 -13.30 7.75 1.72
N ILE A 16 -12.10 7.53 1.22
CA ILE A 16 -11.23 8.57 0.68
C ILE A 16 -11.04 8.36 -0.82
N SER A 17 -10.86 9.46 -1.54
CA SER A 17 -10.47 9.49 -2.94
C SER A 17 -9.27 10.42 -3.08
N VAL A 18 -8.21 9.92 -3.69
CA VAL A 18 -6.95 10.64 -3.91
C VAL A 18 -6.65 10.62 -5.39
N ARG A 19 -6.65 11.79 -6.02
CA ARG A 19 -6.18 11.94 -7.40
C ARG A 19 -4.74 12.45 -7.40
N THR A 20 -3.86 11.71 -8.05
CA THR A 20 -2.43 12.06 -8.16
C THR A 20 -2.04 12.22 -9.64
N PRO A 21 -1.31 13.28 -10.02
CA PRO A 21 -0.87 13.51 -11.40
C PRO A 21 0.44 12.78 -11.76
N VAL A 22 1.00 12.02 -10.83
CA VAL A 22 2.26 11.28 -11.02
C VAL A 22 2.12 9.92 -10.35
N THR A 23 2.15 8.87 -11.16
CA THR A 23 2.34 7.51 -10.70
C THR A 23 3.83 7.20 -10.79
N ALA A 24 4.40 6.78 -9.67
CA ALA A 24 5.81 6.43 -9.59
C ALA A 24 5.96 5.32 -8.56
N VAL A 25 7.12 4.68 -8.58
CA VAL A 25 7.53 3.73 -7.55
C VAL A 25 7.31 4.37 -6.16
N GLY A 26 6.64 3.63 -5.28
CA GLY A 26 6.38 4.07 -3.92
C GLY A 26 5.22 5.06 -3.73
N THR A 27 4.49 5.49 -4.77
CA THR A 27 3.30 6.36 -4.61
C THR A 27 2.28 5.73 -3.68
N LEU A 28 1.87 4.49 -3.93
CA LEU A 28 0.93 3.78 -3.05
C LEU A 28 1.51 3.55 -1.65
N HIS A 29 2.83 3.33 -1.54
CA HIS A 29 3.50 3.19 -0.24
C HIS A 29 3.44 4.48 0.58
N LYS A 30 3.60 5.66 -0.04
CA LYS A 30 3.42 6.96 0.61
C LYS A 30 2.01 7.12 1.19
N LEU A 31 0.99 6.76 0.41
CA LEU A 31 -0.41 6.81 0.84
C LEU A 31 -0.66 5.84 2.00
N ALA A 32 -0.21 4.59 1.87
CA ALA A 32 -0.32 3.56 2.90
C ALA A 32 0.40 3.97 4.20
N THR A 33 1.57 4.60 4.09
CA THR A 33 2.32 5.12 5.24
C THR A 33 1.53 6.21 5.96
N ALA A 34 0.97 7.19 5.24
CA ALA A 34 0.17 8.26 5.84
C ALA A 34 -1.04 7.72 6.62
N MET A 35 -1.73 6.72 6.05
CA MET A 35 -2.86 6.07 6.70
C MET A 35 -2.40 5.31 7.96
N TYR A 36 -1.33 4.53 7.85
CA TYR A 36 -0.81 3.69 8.93
C TYR A 36 -0.37 4.49 10.16
N VAL A 37 0.43 5.55 9.96
CA VAL A 37 0.94 6.38 11.06
C VAL A 37 -0.15 7.17 11.77
N LEU A 38 -1.28 7.42 11.09
CA LEU A 38 -2.44 8.10 11.67
C LEU A 38 -3.42 7.17 12.40
N GLY A 39 -3.11 5.88 12.53
CA GLY A 39 -4.03 4.96 13.22
C GLY A 39 -5.09 4.34 12.32
N LEU A 40 -5.09 4.67 11.03
CA LEU A 40 -6.14 4.25 10.09
C LEU A 40 -5.81 2.88 9.51
N ASP A 41 -6.86 2.11 9.23
CA ASP A 41 -6.73 0.78 8.64
C ASP A 41 -7.45 0.73 7.29
N ILE A 42 -6.85 0.05 6.32
CA ILE A 42 -7.39 -0.04 4.95
C ILE A 42 -8.24 -1.29 4.86
N VAL A 43 -9.55 -1.13 4.71
CA VAL A 43 -10.49 -2.26 4.60
C VAL A 43 -10.72 -2.68 3.16
N SER A 44 -10.70 -1.72 2.25
CA SER A 44 -10.68 -2.02 0.83
C SER A 44 -10.11 -0.85 0.06
N GLY A 45 -9.70 -1.11 -1.16
CA GLY A 45 -9.14 -0.09 -2.02
C GLY A 45 -9.12 -0.48 -3.48
N ASN A 46 -9.09 0.54 -4.31
CA ASN A 46 -8.94 0.41 -5.75
C ASN A 46 -7.99 1.51 -6.21
N VAL A 47 -6.87 1.10 -6.78
CA VAL A 47 -5.79 1.96 -7.29
C VAL A 47 -5.80 1.77 -8.80
N LEU A 48 -6.07 2.84 -9.53
CA LEU A 48 -6.12 2.83 -10.98
C LEU A 48 -5.31 3.98 -11.52
N SER A 49 -4.41 3.65 -12.44
CA SER A 49 -3.66 4.63 -13.22
C SER A 49 -4.22 4.65 -14.63
N GLU A 50 -4.67 5.83 -15.07
CA GLU A 50 -5.19 6.05 -16.41
C GLU A 50 -4.36 7.10 -17.13
N ARG A 51 -4.19 6.92 -18.43
CA ARG A 51 -3.51 7.91 -19.26
C ARG A 51 -4.54 8.87 -19.88
N ILE A 52 -4.59 10.09 -19.37
CA ILE A 52 -5.52 11.15 -19.79
C ILE A 52 -4.70 12.24 -20.47
N GLU A 53 -5.01 12.55 -21.74
CA GLU A 53 -4.33 13.60 -22.53
C GLU A 53 -2.79 13.45 -22.59
N GLY A 54 -2.29 12.23 -22.44
CA GLY A 54 -0.85 11.93 -22.48
C GLY A 54 -0.16 11.91 -21.11
N GLU A 55 -0.83 12.40 -20.06
CA GLU A 55 -0.39 12.36 -18.66
C GLU A 55 -0.94 11.13 -17.94
N GLU A 56 -0.17 10.55 -17.04
CA GLU A 56 -0.62 9.43 -16.21
C GLU A 56 -1.20 9.97 -14.91
N ILE A 57 -2.48 9.72 -14.70
CA ILE A 57 -3.22 10.18 -13.53
C ILE A 57 -3.69 8.95 -12.78
N SER A 58 -3.31 8.85 -11.50
CA SER A 58 -3.89 7.85 -10.61
C SER A 58 -5.12 8.40 -9.90
N GLN A 59 -6.16 7.58 -9.81
CA GLN A 59 -7.32 7.81 -8.98
C GLN A 59 -7.47 6.64 -8.00
N ASP A 60 -7.09 6.90 -6.75
CA ASP A 60 -7.03 5.88 -5.72
C ASP A 60 -8.18 6.07 -4.73
N ASN A 61 -8.98 5.04 -4.56
CA ASN A 61 -10.12 5.05 -3.64
C ASN A 61 -9.85 4.03 -2.54
N PHE A 62 -10.03 4.42 -1.28
CA PHE A 62 -9.90 3.51 -0.14
C PHE A 62 -11.08 3.65 0.80
N VAL A 63 -11.56 2.52 1.33
CA VAL A 63 -12.43 2.50 2.50
C VAL A 63 -11.56 2.26 3.71
N LEU A 64 -11.55 3.23 4.62
CA LEU A 64 -10.78 3.18 5.83
C LEU A 64 -11.67 2.84 7.01
N HIS A 65 -11.18 1.96 7.89
CA HIS A 65 -11.68 1.89 9.24
C HIS A 65 -11.01 3.01 10.05
N VAL A 66 -11.83 3.87 10.64
CA VAL A 66 -11.40 4.93 11.53
C VAL A 66 -11.78 4.51 12.95
N PRO A 67 -10.80 4.28 13.85
CA PRO A 67 -11.07 3.85 15.21
C PRO A 67 -12.10 4.78 15.88
N GLY A 68 -13.04 4.18 16.60
CA GLY A 68 -14.18 4.88 17.20
C GLY A 68 -13.77 6.07 18.09
N GLN A 69 -14.66 7.07 18.17
CA GLN A 69 -14.52 8.42 18.74
C GLN A 69 -14.22 8.50 20.27
N SER A 70 -13.37 7.63 20.81
CA SER A 70 -12.99 7.63 22.23
C SER A 70 -11.75 8.49 22.52
N GLY A 71 -11.20 9.16 21.49
CA GLY A 71 -10.08 10.08 21.60
C GLY A 71 -10.49 11.55 21.43
N PRO A 72 -9.61 12.51 21.77
CA PRO A 72 -9.90 13.94 21.72
C PRO A 72 -10.00 14.52 20.29
N ILE A 73 -9.58 13.76 19.26
CA ILE A 73 -9.50 14.21 17.86
C ILE A 73 -10.74 13.73 17.11
N SER A 74 -11.39 14.64 16.39
CA SER A 74 -12.59 14.28 15.59
C SER A 74 -12.22 13.54 14.30
N LEU A 75 -13.20 12.82 13.72
CA LEU A 75 -13.05 12.18 12.40
C LEU A 75 -12.57 13.17 11.32
N ASN A 76 -13.16 14.36 11.31
CA ASN A 76 -12.85 15.40 10.32
C ASN A 76 -11.41 15.89 10.46
N GLU A 77 -10.92 16.05 11.70
CA GLU A 77 -9.53 16.45 11.96
C GLU A 77 -8.54 15.37 11.52
N SER A 78 -8.84 14.10 11.80
CA SER A 78 -8.00 12.97 11.35
C SER A 78 -7.91 12.90 9.82
N LEU A 79 -9.03 13.06 9.11
CA LEU A 79 -9.06 13.03 7.64
C LEU A 79 -8.44 14.29 7.01
N ALA A 80 -8.59 15.46 7.64
CA ALA A 80 -7.90 16.67 7.20
C ALA A 80 -6.37 16.52 7.35
N ARG A 81 -5.91 15.96 8.48
CA ARG A 81 -4.49 15.67 8.71
C ARG A 81 -3.97 14.63 7.72
N LEU A 82 -4.77 13.63 7.36
CA LEU A 82 -4.43 12.64 6.35
C LEU A 82 -4.15 13.29 4.99
N GLY A 83 -5.04 14.17 4.51
CA GLY A 83 -4.86 14.88 3.24
C GLY A 83 -3.58 15.73 3.22
N GLN A 84 -3.31 16.48 4.29
CA GLN A 84 -2.08 17.30 4.43
C GLN A 84 -0.82 16.43 4.43
N LEU A 85 -0.85 15.29 5.13
CA LEU A 85 0.28 14.38 5.19
C LEU A 85 0.53 13.73 3.82
N MET A 86 -0.52 13.24 3.15
CA MET A 86 -0.42 12.67 1.80
C MET A 86 0.17 13.67 0.81
N GLU A 87 -0.30 14.92 0.84
CA GLU A 87 0.26 15.97 -0.01
C GLU A 87 1.75 16.18 0.26
N THR A 88 2.15 16.23 1.52
CA THR A 88 3.55 16.40 1.92
C THR A 88 4.43 15.24 1.43
N LEU A 89 4.00 14.00 1.62
CA LEU A 89 4.76 12.80 1.24
C LEU A 89 4.91 12.66 -0.28
N LEU A 90 3.91 13.10 -1.05
CA LEU A 90 3.97 13.03 -2.51
C LEU A 90 4.87 14.09 -3.14
N GLN A 91 5.06 15.24 -2.49
CA GLN A 91 5.88 16.35 -3.01
C GLN A 91 7.37 16.26 -2.68
N ARG A 92 7.76 15.35 -1.78
CA ARG A 92 9.13 15.29 -1.24
C ARG A 92 9.63 13.85 -1.21
N ASP A 93 10.95 13.70 -1.17
CA ASP A 93 11.55 12.47 -0.71
C ASP A 93 11.16 12.25 0.76
N PHE A 94 10.77 11.03 1.09
CA PHE A 94 10.34 10.69 2.45
C PHE A 94 11.04 9.42 2.91
N SER A 95 11.27 9.33 4.22
CA SER A 95 11.69 8.12 4.89
C SER A 95 10.51 7.64 5.74
N ALA A 96 9.99 6.45 5.41
CA ALA A 96 8.92 5.84 6.18
C ALA A 96 9.35 5.64 7.64
N ASP A 97 10.59 5.20 7.86
CA ASP A 97 11.15 4.97 9.21
C ASP A 97 11.21 6.26 10.04
N ARG A 98 11.61 7.38 9.44
CA ARG A 98 11.59 8.67 10.13
C ARG A 98 10.17 9.11 10.50
N LEU A 99 9.21 8.91 9.58
CA LEU A 99 7.82 9.30 9.84
C LEU A 99 7.19 8.44 10.95
N LEU A 100 7.47 7.14 10.95
CA LEU A 100 7.10 6.22 12.03
C LEU A 100 7.64 6.71 13.39
N GLN A 101 8.91 7.12 13.44
CA GLN A 101 9.52 7.70 14.64
C GLN A 101 8.83 9.01 15.07
N ASP A 102 8.60 9.94 14.14
CA ASP A 102 7.96 11.24 14.42
C ASP A 102 6.54 11.08 14.99
N TYR A 103 5.84 10.02 14.56
CA TYR A 103 4.49 9.68 15.04
C TYR A 103 4.47 8.69 16.21
N ASN A 104 5.65 8.22 16.66
CA ASN A 104 5.79 7.18 17.69
C ASN A 104 4.97 5.91 17.38
N VAL A 105 5.04 5.45 16.12
CA VAL A 105 4.38 4.24 15.62
C VAL A 105 5.46 3.22 15.28
N GLU A 106 5.30 1.99 15.75
CA GLU A 106 6.19 0.88 15.39
C GLU A 106 5.92 0.41 13.96
N ALA A 107 6.96 -0.01 13.24
CA ALA A 107 6.77 -0.76 12.00
C ALA A 107 6.06 -2.10 12.31
N PRO A 108 5.16 -2.58 11.44
CA PRO A 108 4.55 -3.88 11.62
C PRO A 108 5.61 -4.96 11.50
N ALA A 109 5.55 -5.95 12.40
CA ALA A 109 6.46 -7.08 12.37
C ALA A 109 5.92 -8.13 11.38
N PRO A 110 6.69 -8.55 10.36
CA PRO A 110 6.24 -9.51 9.36
C PRO A 110 5.70 -10.81 9.98
N GLU A 111 6.28 -11.27 11.09
CA GLU A 111 5.86 -12.49 11.80
C GLU A 111 4.46 -12.36 12.39
N ARG A 112 4.06 -11.14 12.79
CA ARG A 112 2.70 -10.86 13.29
C ARG A 112 1.69 -10.72 12.16
N LEU A 113 2.12 -10.23 11.00
CA LEU A 113 1.27 -10.13 9.81
C LEU A 113 0.99 -11.51 9.20
N PHE A 114 1.98 -12.41 9.27
CA PHE A 114 1.96 -13.72 8.64
C PHE A 114 2.06 -14.87 9.64
N GLU A 115 1.38 -14.75 10.79
CA GLU A 115 1.19 -15.86 11.75
C GLU A 115 0.71 -17.14 11.05
N ILE A 116 -0.17 -16.96 10.06
CA ILE A 116 -0.52 -17.97 9.06
C ILE A 116 0.17 -17.56 7.76
N ALA A 117 0.94 -18.48 7.18
CA ALA A 117 1.66 -18.24 5.93
C ALA A 117 0.69 -17.79 4.82
N PRO A 118 0.98 -16.68 4.12
CA PRO A 118 0.11 -16.17 3.07
C PRO A 118 0.18 -17.09 1.85
N ARG A 119 -0.94 -17.18 1.12
CA ARG A 119 -0.95 -17.77 -0.22
C ARG A 119 -0.62 -16.67 -1.21
N ILE A 120 0.50 -16.81 -1.89
CA ILE A 120 0.98 -15.84 -2.88
C ILE A 120 1.05 -16.51 -4.24
N ARG A 121 0.50 -15.86 -5.26
CA ARG A 121 0.67 -16.22 -6.66
C ARG A 121 1.24 -15.00 -7.37
N LEU A 122 2.34 -15.19 -8.09
CA LEU A 122 2.95 -14.15 -8.90
C LEU A 122 3.23 -14.71 -10.28
N GLU A 123 2.62 -14.10 -11.30
CA GLU A 123 2.71 -14.56 -12.68
C GLU A 123 2.80 -13.39 -13.66
N ALA A 124 3.51 -13.57 -14.77
CA ALA A 124 3.51 -12.60 -15.85
C ALA A 124 2.13 -12.58 -16.53
N VAL A 125 1.60 -11.39 -16.80
CA VAL A 125 0.34 -11.24 -17.54
C VAL A 125 0.61 -11.62 -19.01
N PRO A 126 -0.10 -12.62 -19.58
CA PRO A 126 0.13 -13.05 -20.96
C PRO A 126 -0.02 -11.91 -21.96
N GLY A 127 0.99 -11.73 -22.81
CA GLY A 127 1.02 -10.67 -23.82
C GLY A 127 1.16 -9.24 -23.26
N GLY A 128 1.38 -9.09 -21.95
CA GLY A 128 1.55 -7.81 -21.28
C GLY A 128 2.98 -7.54 -20.83
N HIS A 129 3.20 -6.33 -20.33
CA HIS A 129 4.47 -5.88 -19.75
C HIS A 129 4.41 -5.83 -18.22
N MET A 130 3.59 -6.68 -17.61
CA MET A 130 3.24 -6.59 -16.19
C MET A 130 3.22 -7.97 -15.56
N SER A 131 3.42 -8.03 -14.25
CA SER A 131 3.16 -9.21 -13.44
C SER A 131 1.94 -8.98 -12.56
N ARG A 132 1.12 -10.01 -12.38
CA ARG A 132 0.00 -10.02 -11.44
C ARG A 132 0.43 -10.75 -10.18
N LEU A 133 0.29 -10.09 -9.04
CA LEU A 133 0.47 -10.63 -7.70
C LEU A 133 -0.90 -10.80 -7.04
N ASP A 134 -1.31 -12.02 -6.72
CA ASP A 134 -2.45 -12.29 -5.84
C ASP A 134 -1.93 -12.72 -4.46
N LEU A 135 -2.45 -12.12 -3.40
CA LEU A 135 -2.11 -12.42 -2.01
C LEU A 135 -3.37 -12.71 -1.21
N ILE A 136 -3.38 -13.85 -0.51
CA ILE A 136 -4.40 -14.19 0.49
C ILE A 136 -3.72 -14.36 1.84
N ALA A 137 -4.11 -13.55 2.82
CA ALA A 137 -3.55 -13.56 4.18
C ALA A 137 -4.63 -13.20 5.22
N ALA A 138 -4.34 -13.39 6.51
CA ALA A 138 -5.17 -12.79 7.54
C ALA A 138 -5.08 -11.26 7.42
N ASP A 139 -6.21 -10.57 7.46
CA ASP A 139 -6.19 -9.12 7.41
C ASP A 139 -5.77 -8.54 8.76
N ARG A 140 -4.73 -7.71 8.72
CA ARG A 140 -4.07 -7.15 9.89
C ARG A 140 -3.68 -5.71 9.58
N ARG A 141 -3.92 -4.82 10.54
CA ARG A 141 -3.47 -3.43 10.43
C ARG A 141 -1.97 -3.37 10.11
N GLY A 142 -1.65 -2.69 9.02
CA GLY A 142 -0.28 -2.54 8.52
C GLY A 142 0.12 -3.54 7.43
N LEU A 143 -0.76 -4.47 7.04
CA LEU A 143 -0.50 -5.39 5.93
C LEU A 143 -0.21 -4.64 4.63
N VAL A 144 -1.11 -3.75 4.19
CA VAL A 144 -0.92 -2.96 2.96
C VAL A 144 0.32 -2.06 3.05
N TYR A 145 0.58 -1.46 4.21
CA TYR A 145 1.81 -0.69 4.45
C TYR A 145 3.06 -1.56 4.21
N HIS A 146 3.09 -2.76 4.78
CA HIS A 146 4.22 -3.69 4.65
C HIS A 146 4.40 -4.16 3.21
N LEU A 147 3.32 -4.60 2.55
CA LEU A 147 3.38 -5.06 1.15
C LEU A 147 3.90 -3.96 0.23
N THR A 148 3.33 -2.76 0.34
CA THR A 148 3.73 -1.62 -0.51
C THR A 148 5.14 -1.14 -0.21
N ARG A 149 5.61 -1.25 1.05
CA ARG A 149 7.00 -0.97 1.44
C ARG A 149 7.98 -1.89 0.71
N VAL A 150 7.78 -3.21 0.84
CA VAL A 150 8.67 -4.21 0.22
C VAL A 150 8.68 -4.07 -1.30
N ILE A 151 7.51 -3.82 -1.91
CA ILE A 151 7.41 -3.56 -3.36
C ILE A 151 8.23 -2.32 -3.74
N ALA A 152 8.09 -1.22 -3.00
CA ALA A 152 8.80 0.03 -3.29
C ALA A 152 10.32 -0.07 -3.06
N GLU A 153 10.77 -0.79 -2.03
CA GLU A 153 12.19 -1.01 -1.73
C GLU A 153 12.91 -1.81 -2.83
N LEU A 154 12.18 -2.60 -3.62
CA LEU A 154 12.68 -3.36 -4.77
C LEU A 154 12.55 -2.60 -6.10
N ASP A 155 12.22 -1.30 -6.05
CA ASP A 155 12.01 -0.44 -7.22
C ASP A 155 10.90 -0.94 -8.16
N ILE A 156 9.91 -1.63 -7.61
CA ILE A 156 8.78 -2.16 -8.38
C ILE A 156 7.64 -1.13 -8.35
N ASN A 157 7.14 -0.79 -9.53
CA ASN A 157 5.98 0.08 -9.68
C ASN A 157 4.67 -0.70 -9.52
N ILE A 158 3.72 -0.14 -8.76
CA ILE A 158 2.35 -0.63 -8.66
C ILE A 158 1.50 0.21 -9.60
N THR A 159 1.12 -0.36 -10.73
CA THR A 159 0.34 0.34 -11.76
C THR A 159 -1.15 0.36 -11.42
N SER A 160 -1.63 -0.70 -10.77
CA SER A 160 -2.99 -0.81 -10.26
C SER A 160 -3.06 -1.86 -9.16
N ALA A 161 -4.05 -1.72 -8.29
CA ALA A 161 -4.29 -2.65 -7.19
C ALA A 161 -5.76 -2.72 -6.81
N VAL A 162 -6.17 -3.90 -6.34
CA VAL A 162 -7.44 -4.14 -5.67
C VAL A 162 -7.12 -4.68 -4.29
N ILE A 163 -7.59 -3.99 -3.26
CA ILE A 163 -7.43 -4.39 -1.86
C ILE A 163 -8.80 -4.75 -1.33
N LEU A 164 -8.91 -5.91 -0.69
CA LEU A 164 -10.20 -6.43 -0.24
C LEU A 164 -10.06 -7.19 1.08
N THR A 165 -10.73 -6.70 2.12
CA THR A 165 -11.00 -7.49 3.31
C THR A 165 -12.34 -8.22 3.16
N THR A 166 -12.30 -9.54 3.27
CA THR A 166 -13.48 -10.40 3.28
C THR A 166 -14.19 -10.37 4.64
N SER A 167 -15.44 -10.85 4.68
CA SER A 167 -16.23 -10.91 5.93
C SER A 167 -15.66 -11.85 7.00
N ASN A 168 -14.80 -12.80 6.61
CA ASN A 168 -14.11 -13.69 7.55
C ASN A 168 -12.73 -13.16 7.99
N GLY A 169 -12.40 -11.89 7.71
CA GLY A 169 -11.17 -11.24 8.17
C GLY A 169 -9.93 -11.66 7.40
N MET A 170 -10.07 -12.00 6.12
CA MET A 170 -8.96 -12.30 5.22
C MET A 170 -8.76 -11.13 4.25
N ALA A 171 -7.51 -10.82 3.94
CA ALA A 171 -7.16 -9.97 2.83
C ALA A 171 -7.07 -10.81 1.55
N GLU A 172 -7.68 -10.34 0.47
CA GLU A 172 -7.58 -10.88 -0.89
C GLU A 172 -7.12 -9.76 -1.83
N ASP A 173 -5.81 -9.50 -1.81
CA ASP A 173 -5.23 -8.37 -2.52
C ASP A 173 -4.69 -8.80 -3.88
N THR A 174 -4.89 -7.95 -4.88
CA THR A 174 -4.32 -8.10 -6.22
C THR A 174 -3.51 -6.86 -6.57
N PHE A 175 -2.27 -7.04 -7.00
CA PHE A 175 -1.41 -5.96 -7.49
C PHE A 175 -0.94 -6.26 -8.91
N TYR A 176 -0.95 -5.24 -9.76
CA TYR A 176 -0.29 -5.27 -11.05
C TYR A 176 1.03 -4.51 -10.94
N LEU A 177 2.10 -5.21 -11.27
CA LEU A 177 3.47 -4.82 -10.96
C LEU A 177 4.29 -4.69 -12.24
N GLN A 178 5.15 -3.68 -12.28
CA GLN A 178 6.15 -3.51 -13.32
C GLN A 178 7.50 -3.17 -12.73
N HIS A 179 8.57 -3.66 -13.34
CA HIS A 179 9.93 -3.24 -13.07
C HIS A 179 10.56 -2.78 -14.39
N ASP A 180 11.06 -1.54 -14.43
CA ASP A 180 11.55 -0.88 -15.64
C ASP A 180 10.57 -0.95 -16.83
N GLY A 181 9.28 -0.81 -16.56
CA GLY A 181 8.21 -0.87 -17.57
C GLY A 181 7.95 -2.28 -18.14
N THR A 182 8.50 -3.33 -17.52
CA THR A 182 8.33 -4.73 -17.94
C THR A 182 7.83 -5.63 -16.81
N ALA A 183 7.45 -6.86 -17.14
CA ALA A 183 7.09 -7.86 -16.14
C ALA A 183 8.30 -8.25 -15.28
N LEU A 184 8.05 -8.65 -14.03
CA LEU A 184 9.11 -9.01 -13.10
C LEU A 184 9.88 -10.24 -13.58
N SER A 185 11.20 -10.22 -13.44
CA SER A 185 12.03 -11.40 -13.65
C SER A 185 11.73 -12.48 -12.59
N ALA A 186 12.08 -13.73 -12.87
CA ALA A 186 11.91 -14.82 -11.90
C ALA A 186 12.70 -14.58 -10.59
N SER A 187 13.91 -14.01 -10.69
CA SER A 187 14.75 -13.70 -9.53
C SER A 187 14.16 -12.57 -8.68
N LEU A 188 13.66 -11.52 -9.33
CA LEU A 188 13.00 -10.40 -8.63
C LEU A 188 11.68 -10.86 -7.99
N SER A 189 10.92 -11.71 -8.68
CA SER A 189 9.70 -12.33 -8.16
C SER A 189 9.97 -13.15 -6.89
N ALA A 190 11.02 -13.97 -6.87
CA ALA A 190 11.42 -14.73 -5.70
C ALA A 190 11.86 -13.83 -4.54
N THR A 191 12.61 -12.77 -4.84
CA THR A 191 13.07 -11.78 -3.86
C THR A 191 11.89 -11.05 -3.22
N LEU A 192 10.90 -10.63 -4.03
CA LEU A 192 9.68 -9.98 -3.54
C LEU A 192 8.90 -10.88 -2.57
N ILE A 193 8.70 -12.14 -2.93
CA ILE A 193 7.98 -13.12 -2.09
C ILE A 193 8.72 -13.35 -0.76
N SER A 194 10.05 -13.47 -0.80
CA SER A 194 10.90 -13.60 0.39
C SER A 194 10.78 -12.37 1.30
N GLY A 195 10.83 -11.17 0.70
CA GLY A 195 10.71 -9.90 1.41
C GLY A 195 9.39 -9.75 2.16
N PHE A 196 8.26 -10.21 1.59
CA PHE A 196 6.99 -10.18 2.32
C PHE A 196 7.04 -11.00 3.61
N ARG A 197 7.76 -12.13 3.63
CA ARG A 197 7.84 -12.99 4.80
C ARG A 197 8.84 -12.51 5.86
N GLY A 198 9.54 -11.38 5.61
CA GLY A 198 10.66 -10.95 6.46
C GLY A 198 11.90 -11.84 6.29
N GLU A 199 11.88 -12.79 5.35
CA GLU A 199 13.01 -13.62 5.00
C GLU A 199 13.93 -12.76 4.12
N THR A 200 14.96 -12.15 4.70
CA THR A 200 15.99 -11.49 3.89
C THR A 200 16.68 -12.55 3.05
N ALA A 201 16.86 -12.28 1.75
CA ALA A 201 17.71 -13.12 0.91
C ALA A 201 19.06 -13.25 1.61
N SER A 202 19.36 -14.45 2.11
CA SER A 202 20.66 -14.74 2.69
C SER A 202 21.69 -14.38 1.64
N ALA A 203 22.51 -13.36 1.93
CA ALA A 203 23.68 -13.08 1.12
C ALA A 203 24.51 -14.37 1.09
N THR A 204 24.54 -15.03 -0.07
CA THR A 204 25.44 -16.16 -0.30
C THR A 204 26.85 -15.67 0.00
N PRO A 205 27.58 -16.25 0.98
CA PRO A 205 29.00 -15.96 1.10
C PRO A 205 29.65 -16.55 -0.13
N GLN A 206 30.22 -15.70 -0.98
CA GLN A 206 31.16 -16.15 -2.00
C GLN A 206 32.38 -16.71 -1.24
N GLY A 207 32.53 -18.03 -1.29
CA GLY A 207 33.76 -18.74 -0.94
C GLY A 207 34.62 -18.93 -2.17
#